data_AF-E6MG04-F1
#
_entry.id   AF-E6MG04-F1
#
_cell.length_a   1.000
_cell.length_b   1.000
_cell.length_c   1.000
_cell.angle_alpha   90.00
_cell.angle_beta   90.00
_cell.angle_gamma   90.00
#
_symmetry.space_group_name_H-M   'P 1'
#
loop_
_entity.id
_entity.type
_entity.pdbx_description
1 polymer ?
#
loop_
_entity_poly.entity_id
_entity_poly.type
_entity_poly.pdbx_seq_one_letter_code
_entity_poly.pdbx_strand_id
1 'polypeptide(L)' 'MEKIVMDYVVLYIHGQGGKSEKARHYTLFFKNWEVIGLNYQSITLWEAKVEFPMLFDAVCG' A
#
# COMPACT_ATOMS: atom_id res chain seq x y z
N MET A 1 27.09 5.19 0.98
CA MET A 1 26.05 4.14 1.13
C MET A 1 25.17 4.29 -0.09
N GLU A 2 25.16 3.32 -1.00
CA GLU A 2 24.28 3.37 -2.17
C GLU A 2 22.84 3.32 -1.68
N LYS A 3 22.03 4.28 -2.14
CA LYS A 3 20.59 4.28 -1.91
C LYS A 3 20.04 3.15 -2.79
N ILE A 4 19.58 2.06 -2.18
CA ILE A 4 18.82 1.05 -2.91
C ILE A 4 17.56 1.77 -3.41
N VAL A 5 17.49 2.01 -4.71
CA VAL A 5 16.28 2.52 -5.35
C VAL A 5 15.35 1.32 -5.46
N MET A 6 14.20 1.40 -4.77
CA MET A 6 13.16 0.39 -4.87
C MET A 6 12.34 0.69 -6.12
N ASP A 7 12.57 -0.07 -7.19
CA ASP A 7 11.91 0.15 -8.49
C ASP A 7 10.43 -0.26 -8.48
N TYR A 8 9.99 -1.01 -7.47
CA TYR A 8 8.65 -1.57 -7.40
C TYR A 8 8.07 -1.49 -5.99
N VAL A 9 6.76 -1.23 -5.94
CA VAL A 9 5.94 -1.19 -4.73
C VAL A 9 4.89 -2.28 -4.81
N VAL A 10 4.70 -3.01 -3.70
CA VAL A 10 3.58 -3.92 -3.47
C VAL A 10 2.59 -3.21 -2.56
N LEU A 11 1.38 -2.99 -3.08
CA LEU A 11 0.31 -2.42 -2.31
C LEU A 11 -0.58 -3.52 -1.72
N TYR A 12 -0.64 -3.58 -0.39
CA TYR A 12 -1.56 -4.45 0.34
C TYR A 12 -2.84 -3.68 0.67
N ILE A 13 -3.96 -4.15 0.13
CA ILE A 13 -5.30 -3.66 0.45
C ILE A 13 -5.95 -4.67 1.41
N HIS A 14 -6.29 -4.22 2.62
CA HIS A 14 -6.96 -5.08 3.59
C HIS A 14 -8.45 -5.21 3.28
N GLY A 15 -9.07 -6.31 3.73
CA GLY A 15 -10.54 -6.47 3.70
C GLY A 15 -11.24 -5.71 4.82
N GLN A 16 -12.57 -5.82 4.88
CA GLN A 16 -13.39 -5.23 5.96
C GLN A 16 -12.91 -5.68 7.35
N GLY A 17 -12.77 -4.73 8.29
CA GLY A 17 -12.23 -4.99 9.63
C GLY A 17 -10.74 -5.36 9.65
N GLY A 18 -10.08 -5.29 8.49
CA GLY A 18 -8.66 -5.50 8.33
C GLY A 18 -7.82 -4.30 8.79
N LYS A 19 -6.51 -4.48 8.72
CA LYS A 19 -5.51 -3.55 9.24
C LYS A 19 -4.34 -3.50 8.28
N SER A 20 -3.92 -2.31 7.90
CA SER A 20 -2.83 -2.07 6.94
C SER A 20 -1.51 -2.69 7.42
N GLU A 21 -1.29 -2.77 8.73
CA GLU A 21 -0.07 -3.31 9.35
C GLU A 21 0.15 -4.80 9.04
N LYS A 22 -0.90 -5.52 8.60
CA LYS A 22 -0.76 -6.89 8.12
C LYS A 22 0.15 -6.99 6.88
N ALA A 23 0.33 -5.91 6.12
CA ALA A 23 1.27 -5.81 5.01
C ALA A 23 2.69 -6.26 5.37
N ARG A 24 3.12 -6.02 6.62
CA ARG A 24 4.47 -6.38 7.09
C ARG A 24 4.78 -7.87 6.93
N HIS A 25 3.78 -8.74 7.03
CA HIS A 25 3.96 -10.19 6.85
C HIS A 25 4.43 -10.55 5.43
N TYR A 26 4.13 -9.69 4.43
CA TYR A 26 4.46 -9.96 3.04
C TYR A 26 5.85 -9.48 2.63
N THR A 27 6.51 -8.64 3.45
CA THR A 27 7.89 -8.16 3.20
C THR A 27 8.88 -9.31 2.94
N LEU A 28 8.69 -10.44 3.62
CA LEU A 28 9.53 -11.64 3.48
C LEU A 28 9.50 -12.25 2.07
N PHE A 29 8.43 -12.01 1.29
CA PHE A 29 8.28 -12.53 -0.07
C PHE A 29 8.84 -11.57 -1.14
N PHE A 30 9.07 -10.30 -0.79
CA PHE A 30 9.44 -9.25 -1.72
C PHE A 30 10.73 -8.54 -1.28
N LYS A 31 11.86 -9.24 -1.40
CA LYS A 31 13.15 -8.79 -0.83
C LYS A 31 13.66 -7.45 -1.38
N ASN A 32 13.24 -7.06 -2.58
CA ASN A 32 13.72 -5.85 -3.26
C ASN A 32 12.61 -4.83 -3.54
N TRP A 33 11.38 -5.08 -3.09
CA TRP A 33 10.23 -4.21 -3.35
C TRP A 33 9.71 -3.65 -2.03
N GLU A 34 9.21 -2.41 -2.07
CA GLU A 34 8.58 -1.82 -0.89
C GLU A 34 7.19 -2.41 -0.70
N VAL A 35 6.88 -2.94 0.49
CA VAL A 35 5.55 -3.48 0.79
C VAL A 35 4.81 -2.50 1.69
N ILE A 36 3.77 -1.87 1.14
CA ILE A 36 3.00 -0.82 1.82
C ILE A 36 1.58 -1.32 2.07
N GLY A 37 1.10 -1.18 3.31
CA GLY A 37 -0.29 -1.40 3.65
C GLY A 37 -1.10 -0.12 3.47
N LEU A 38 -2.15 -0.17 2.66
CA LEU A 38 -3.04 0.97 2.45
C LEU A 38 -3.99 1.12 3.64
N ASN A 39 -3.94 2.26 4.35
CA ASN A 39 -4.82 2.56 5.49
C ASN A 39 -6.03 3.41 5.07
N TYR A 40 -6.79 2.90 4.10
CA TYR A 40 -7.95 3.59 3.54
C TYR A 40 -9.12 3.63 4.55
N GLN A 41 -9.94 4.67 4.48
CA GLN A 41 -11.12 4.84 5.36
C GLN A 41 -12.45 4.72 4.62
N SER A 42 -12.43 4.74 3.29
CA SER A 42 -13.63 4.63 2.45
C SER A 42 -14.45 3.37 2.74
N ILE A 43 -15.76 3.54 2.87
CA ILE A 43 -16.72 2.44 3.08
C ILE A 43 -17.53 2.20 1.81
N THR A 44 -17.77 3.25 1.02
CA THR A 44 -18.51 3.19 -0.24
C THR A 44 -17.59 3.26 -1.45
N LEU A 45 -18.08 2.77 -2.60
CA LEU A 45 -17.36 2.86 -3.88
C LEU A 45 -17.09 4.30 -4.32
N TRP A 46 -17.98 5.24 -3.98
CA TRP A 46 -17.84 6.65 -4.35
C TRP A 46 -16.73 7.34 -3.55
N GLU A 47 -16.65 7.07 -2.25
CA GLU A 47 -15.54 7.52 -1.41
C GLU A 47 -14.22 6.92 -1.90
N ALA A 48 -14.20 5.61 -2.18
CA ALA A 48 -13.00 4.93 -2.66
C ALA A 48 -12.49 5.50 -3.99
N LYS A 49 -13.40 5.89 -4.89
CA LYS A 49 -13.06 6.53 -6.17
C LYS A 49 -12.35 7.88 -5.97
N VAL A 50 -12.55 8.55 -4.85
CA VAL A 50 -11.87 9.81 -4.49
C VAL A 50 -10.58 9.53 -3.71
N GLU A 51 -10.64 8.66 -2.70
CA GLU A 51 -9.52 8.42 -1.78
C GLU A 51 -8.37 7.64 -2.45
N PHE A 52 -8.66 6.59 -3.22
CA PHE A 52 -7.62 5.68 -3.72
C PHE A 52 -6.63 6.34 -4.69
N PRO A 53 -7.04 7.21 -5.64
CA PRO A 53 -6.08 7.94 -6.47
C PRO A 53 -5.09 8.75 -5.64
N MET A 54 -5.55 9.47 -4.62
CA MET A 54 -4.68 10.27 -3.75
C MET A 54 -3.69 9.40 -2.97
N LEU A 55 -4.15 8.25 -2.47
CA LEU A 55 -3.27 7.32 -1.76
C LEU A 55 -2.27 6.65 -2.71
N PHE A 56 -2.64 6.38 -3.96
CA PHE A 56 -1.73 5.82 -4.96
C PHE A 56 -0.66 6.82 -5.37
N ASP A 57 -1.02 8.07 -5.61
CA ASP A 57 -0.06 9.13 -5.92
C ASP A 57 0.94 9.33 -4.75
N ALA A 58 0.48 9.19 -3.51
CA ALA A 58 1.34 9.33 -2.33
C ALA A 58 2.39 8.21 -2.17
N VAL A 59 2.17 7.03 -2.77
CA VAL A 59 3.02 5.84 -2.58
C VAL A 59 3.74 5.38 -3.85
N CYS A 60 3.25 5.77 -5.03
CA CYS A 60 3.80 5.38 -6.33
C CYS A 60 4.25 6.57 -7.20
N GLY A 61 3.99 7.82 -6.76
CA GLY A 61 4.29 9.05 -7.51
C GLY A 61 5.69 9.59 -7.35
#